data_AF-A0A250ICD9-F1
#
_entry.id   AF-A0A250ICD9-F1
#
_cell.length_a   1.000
_cell.length_b   1.000
_cell.length_c   1.000
_cell.angle_alpha   90.00
_cell.angle_beta   90.00
_cell.angle_gamma   90.00
#
_symmetry.space_group_name_H-M   'P 1'
#
loop_
_entity.id
_entity.type
_entity.pdbx_description
1 polymer ?
#
loop_
_entity_poly.entity_id
_entity_poly.type
_entity_poly.pdbx_seq_one_letter_code
_entity_poly.pdbx_strand_id
1 'polypeptide(L)'
;MHLFRTSPPWLVMAVLWMGHEANSAPPSKAPAPATAQAPEPAALTGPAFAYLKSAGDHRCAWIRQPLPSGPSATVFSFDADCAQSVFFWSPNGKEGVVLDWPLGEGQQRIWKVDFATKTGKAVEFKGLPTGTGQLASDGFRIFQVNFDVQGRLVALMSSSEKPEDDTGELGITFEGKRYPVAENERWRRLCLAYRWDGTEWKRVELKVLGSPADLDTVRSMYDPSPSRTESIVGEAATKEQAKRLTAAVRPTDKFGKWMALTTPGGPLLYRARQEDADGSATASTPVRWEQEGKWVAPEGMTQPASTDIALQLSDAFVLINVLGEKPSASVFDSQTKKNLHSVEGLHERALFWPAPIMP
;
A
#
# COMPACT_ATOMS: atom_id res chain seq x y z
N MET A 1 -69.61 -33.31 16.19
CA MET A 1 -68.43 -33.38 17.06
C MET A 1 -68.15 -31.97 17.57
N HIS A 2 -68.62 -31.72 18.79
CA HIS A 2 -68.68 -30.44 19.51
C HIS A 2 -67.32 -30.13 20.17
N LEU A 3 -66.94 -28.94 20.65
CA LEU A 3 -67.29 -27.52 20.52
C LEU A 3 -66.31 -26.75 21.45
N PHE A 4 -66.08 -25.48 21.13
CA PHE A 4 -65.89 -24.32 22.02
C PHE A 4 -64.69 -24.15 22.99
N ARG A 5 -63.95 -23.08 22.69
CA ARG A 5 -63.54 -21.96 23.58
C ARG A 5 -64.46 -21.78 24.81
N THR A 6 -63.87 -21.59 26.00
CA THR A 6 -64.22 -20.52 26.95
C THR A 6 -63.18 -20.43 28.09
N SER A 7 -62.78 -19.21 28.44
CA SER A 7 -62.05 -18.85 29.67
C SER A 7 -63.01 -18.75 30.89
N PRO A 8 -62.57 -18.20 32.04
CA PRO A 8 -62.21 -18.85 33.31
C PRO A 8 -63.34 -18.79 34.39
N PRO A 9 -63.07 -19.22 35.64
CA PRO A 9 -63.21 -18.25 36.74
C PRO A 9 -62.19 -18.40 37.88
N TRP A 10 -62.22 -17.40 38.75
CA TRP A 10 -61.33 -17.08 39.86
C TRP A 10 -61.67 -17.86 41.13
N LEU A 11 -60.70 -18.07 42.05
CA LEU A 11 -60.85 -18.09 43.53
C LEU A 11 -59.48 -18.42 44.16
N VAL A 12 -58.73 -17.43 44.67
CA VAL A 12 -58.63 -17.03 46.09
C VAL A 12 -58.25 -18.17 47.03
N MET A 13 -57.00 -18.16 47.50
CA MET A 13 -56.63 -18.61 48.83
C MET A 13 -55.61 -17.62 49.37
N ALA A 14 -56.12 -16.75 50.24
CA ALA A 14 -55.33 -15.91 51.12
C ALA A 14 -54.88 -16.75 52.31
N VAL A 15 -53.58 -16.78 52.60
CA VAL A 15 -53.07 -17.11 53.93
C VAL A 15 -52.42 -15.84 54.46
N LEU A 16 -53.18 -15.15 55.31
CA LEU A 16 -52.70 -14.12 56.22
C LEU A 16 -52.09 -14.83 57.43
N TRP A 17 -50.78 -14.68 57.62
CA TRP A 17 -50.15 -14.74 58.94
C TRP A 17 -49.53 -13.37 59.22
N MET A 18 -50.23 -12.61 60.06
CA MET A 18 -49.66 -11.54 60.90
C MET A 18 -48.89 -12.26 62.03
N GLY A 19 -47.75 -11.82 62.56
CA GLY A 19 -46.97 -10.60 62.40
C GLY A 19 -45.77 -10.63 63.38
N HIS A 20 -45.24 -9.44 63.68
CA HIS A 20 -44.03 -9.10 64.47
C HIS A 20 -42.69 -9.31 63.73
N GLU A 21 -41.78 -8.35 63.61
CA GLU A 21 -41.68 -6.95 64.08
C GLU A 21 -40.47 -6.30 63.36
N ALA A 22 -40.39 -4.97 63.43
CA ALA A 22 -39.24 -4.10 63.15
C ALA A 22 -38.95 -3.63 61.69
N ASN A 23 -39.17 -2.32 61.51
CA ASN A 23 -38.54 -1.38 60.56
C ASN A 23 -37.35 -1.91 59.74
N SER A 24 -37.49 -1.92 58.41
CA SER A 24 -36.38 -1.72 57.48
C SER A 24 -36.90 -1.14 56.16
N ALA A 25 -36.25 -0.06 55.72
CA ALA A 25 -36.50 0.64 54.47
C ALA A 25 -36.48 -0.31 53.25
N PRO A 26 -37.20 0.00 52.15
CA PRO A 26 -37.17 -0.83 50.94
C PRO A 26 -35.74 -0.97 50.43
N PRO A 27 -35.29 -2.18 50.03
CA PRO A 27 -33.96 -2.39 49.50
C PRO A 27 -33.80 -1.53 48.24
N SER A 28 -32.83 -0.61 48.31
CA SER A 28 -32.33 0.15 47.17
C SER A 28 -32.03 -0.83 46.04
N LYS A 29 -32.66 -0.64 44.87
CA LYS A 29 -32.30 -1.36 43.65
C LYS A 29 -30.79 -1.25 43.47
N ALA A 30 -30.11 -2.38 43.48
CA ALA A 30 -28.69 -2.43 43.15
C ALA A 30 -28.49 -1.79 41.77
N PRO A 31 -27.50 -0.88 41.60
CA PRO A 31 -27.18 -0.34 40.28
C PRO A 31 -26.89 -1.50 39.33
N ALA A 32 -27.49 -1.46 38.14
CA ALA A 32 -27.11 -2.38 37.07
C ALA A 32 -25.60 -2.32 36.87
N PRO A 33 -24.90 -3.46 36.67
CA PRO A 33 -23.48 -3.46 36.42
C PRO A 33 -23.19 -2.52 35.26
N ALA A 34 -22.33 -1.52 35.49
CA ALA A 34 -21.87 -0.66 34.42
C ALA A 34 -21.25 -1.55 33.34
N THR A 35 -21.84 -1.55 32.15
CA THR A 35 -21.27 -2.20 30.97
C THR A 35 -19.88 -1.59 30.78
N ALA A 36 -18.84 -2.39 31.05
CA ALA A 36 -17.48 -1.98 30.77
C ALA A 36 -17.43 -1.58 29.30
N GLN A 37 -17.16 -0.30 29.03
CA GLN A 37 -16.94 0.18 27.66
C GLN A 37 -15.84 -0.69 27.07
N ALA A 38 -16.13 -1.32 25.94
CA ALA A 38 -15.12 -2.04 25.19
C ALA A 38 -13.96 -1.08 24.94
N PRO A 39 -12.70 -1.49 25.20
CA PRO A 39 -11.56 -0.62 25.01
C PRO A 39 -11.57 -0.09 23.58
N GLU A 40 -11.46 1.23 23.45
CA GLU A 40 -11.38 1.91 22.16
C GLU A 40 -10.23 1.28 21.36
N PRO A 41 -10.44 0.91 20.08
CA PRO A 41 -9.38 0.33 19.27
C PRO A 41 -8.16 1.25 19.29
N ALA A 42 -7.03 0.73 19.78
CA ALA A 42 -5.81 1.50 19.84
C ALA A 42 -5.48 2.03 18.44
N ALA A 43 -5.28 3.35 18.34
CA ALA A 43 -4.90 3.97 17.08
C ALA A 43 -3.62 3.31 16.54
N LEU A 44 -3.57 3.05 15.23
CA LEU A 44 -2.37 2.52 14.57
C LEU A 44 -1.30 3.63 14.49
N THR A 45 -0.59 3.87 15.58
CA THR A 45 0.43 4.93 15.71
C THR A 45 1.84 4.37 15.66
N GLY A 46 2.80 5.22 15.30
CA GLY A 46 4.24 4.92 15.32
C GLY A 46 4.76 4.23 14.06
N PRO A 47 6.10 4.10 13.96
CA PRO A 47 6.75 3.47 12.81
C PRO A 47 6.38 1.99 12.74
N ALA A 48 6.10 1.56 11.54
CA ALA A 48 5.78 0.21 11.15
C ALA A 48 6.27 0.01 9.72
N PHE A 49 6.28 -1.23 9.27
CA PHE A 49 6.21 -1.46 7.83
C PHE A 49 4.95 -2.26 7.52
N ALA A 50 4.49 -2.09 6.30
CA ALA A 50 3.23 -2.60 5.82
C ALA A 50 3.42 -3.36 4.52
N TYR A 51 2.63 -4.41 4.34
CA TYR A 51 2.72 -5.29 3.19
C TYR A 51 1.40 -6.04 2.98
N LEU A 52 1.24 -6.59 1.78
CA LEU A 52 0.16 -7.49 1.45
C LEU A 52 0.60 -8.95 1.61
N LYS A 53 -0.27 -9.78 2.18
CA LYS A 53 -0.04 -11.21 2.37
C LYS A 53 -1.29 -11.99 1.99
N SER A 54 -1.11 -13.10 1.27
CA SER A 54 -2.21 -14.01 0.97
C SER A 54 -2.84 -14.52 2.27
N ALA A 55 -4.17 -14.48 2.32
CA ALA A 55 -4.99 -14.94 3.44
C ALA A 55 -5.88 -16.14 3.04
N GLY A 56 -5.53 -16.82 1.94
CA GLY A 56 -6.30 -17.89 1.31
C GLY A 56 -6.42 -17.67 -0.20
N ASP A 57 -7.16 -18.56 -0.85
CA ASP A 57 -7.44 -18.47 -2.29
C ASP A 57 -8.23 -17.20 -2.59
N HIS A 58 -7.72 -16.39 -3.53
CA HIS A 58 -8.33 -15.11 -3.94
C HIS A 58 -8.65 -14.14 -2.78
N ARG A 59 -7.89 -14.24 -1.69
CA ARG A 59 -8.05 -13.35 -0.54
C ARG A 59 -6.71 -12.79 -0.10
N CYS A 60 -6.68 -11.47 0.07
CA CYS A 60 -5.50 -10.76 0.49
C CYS A 60 -5.75 -10.03 1.81
N ALA A 61 -4.68 -9.89 2.60
CA ALA A 61 -4.67 -9.12 3.82
C ALA A 61 -3.57 -8.06 3.78
N TRP A 62 -3.94 -6.84 4.12
CA TRP A 62 -3.00 -5.78 4.43
C TRP A 62 -2.55 -5.94 5.88
N ILE A 63 -1.27 -6.24 6.06
CA ILE A 63 -0.62 -6.44 7.35
C ILE A 63 0.18 -5.20 7.74
N ARG A 64 0.15 -4.85 9.02
CA ARG A 64 1.01 -3.85 9.65
C ARG A 64 1.87 -4.53 10.73
N GLN A 65 3.18 -4.33 10.63
CA GLN A 65 4.15 -4.81 11.62
C GLN A 65 4.79 -3.60 12.33
N PRO A 66 4.45 -3.35 13.62
CA PRO A 66 5.07 -2.29 14.41
C PRO A 66 6.59 -2.46 14.52
N LEU A 67 7.31 -1.34 14.51
CA LEU A 67 8.76 -1.27 14.70
C LEU A 67 9.10 -0.54 16.02
N PRO A 68 10.18 -0.93 16.73
CA PRO A 68 11.10 -2.02 16.39
C PRO A 68 10.56 -3.42 16.74
N SER A 69 9.48 -3.51 17.51
CA SER A 69 8.87 -4.77 17.94
C SER A 69 7.37 -4.62 18.18
N GLY A 70 6.66 -5.75 18.19
CA GLY A 70 5.22 -5.84 18.40
C GLY A 70 4.59 -6.94 17.55
N PRO A 71 3.37 -7.39 17.88
CA PRO A 71 2.69 -8.39 17.06
C PRO A 71 2.25 -7.78 15.72
N SER A 72 2.40 -8.55 14.63
CA SER A 72 1.80 -8.19 13.35
C SER A 72 0.27 -8.14 13.48
N ALA A 73 -0.37 -7.17 12.84
CA ALA A 73 -1.81 -7.05 12.85
C ALA A 73 -2.36 -6.91 11.43
N THR A 74 -3.45 -7.63 11.14
CA THR A 74 -4.24 -7.37 9.94
C THR A 74 -4.97 -6.04 10.11
N VAL A 75 -4.74 -5.15 9.16
CA VAL A 75 -5.41 -3.84 9.03
C VAL A 75 -6.73 -4.01 8.31
N PHE A 76 -6.72 -4.74 7.20
CA PHE A 76 -7.88 -4.97 6.35
C PHE A 76 -7.67 -6.22 5.51
N SER A 77 -8.75 -6.92 5.17
CA SER A 77 -8.73 -8.05 4.23
C SER A 77 -9.79 -7.84 3.16
N PHE A 78 -9.48 -8.27 1.95
CA PHE A 78 -10.32 -8.10 0.77
C PHE A 78 -10.20 -9.30 -0.16
N ASP A 79 -11.24 -9.52 -0.95
CA ASP A 79 -11.38 -10.69 -1.82
C ASP A 79 -10.73 -10.40 -3.18
N ALA A 80 -9.41 -10.32 -3.19
CA ALA A 80 -8.58 -10.24 -4.39
C ALA A 80 -7.23 -10.94 -4.20
N ASP A 81 -6.54 -11.20 -5.29
CA ASP A 81 -5.19 -11.75 -5.27
C ASP A 81 -4.17 -10.66 -4.89
N CYS A 82 -3.31 -10.96 -3.91
CA CYS A 82 -2.29 -9.99 -3.48
C CYS A 82 -1.33 -9.59 -4.60
N ALA A 83 -1.11 -10.48 -5.57
CA ALA A 83 -0.24 -10.22 -6.73
C ALA A 83 -0.82 -9.24 -7.74
N GLN A 84 -2.08 -8.88 -7.57
CA GLN A 84 -2.82 -7.99 -8.45
C GLN A 84 -3.21 -6.71 -7.71
N SER A 85 -2.82 -6.54 -6.46
CA SER A 85 -3.35 -5.50 -5.60
C SER A 85 -2.26 -4.59 -5.09
N VAL A 86 -2.41 -3.29 -5.26
CA VAL A 86 -1.51 -2.29 -4.68
C VAL A 86 -2.23 -1.54 -3.56
N PHE A 87 -1.47 -0.99 -2.61
CA PHE A 87 -2.04 -0.23 -1.49
C PHE A 87 -1.27 1.06 -1.22
N PHE A 88 -1.99 2.06 -0.73
CA PHE A 88 -1.44 3.35 -0.30
C PHE A 88 -2.18 3.82 0.96
N TRP A 89 -1.50 4.51 1.87
CA TRP A 89 -2.15 5.17 3.02
C TRP A 89 -2.26 6.67 2.80
N SER A 90 -3.24 7.28 3.46
CA SER A 90 -3.46 8.71 3.45
C SER A 90 -2.33 9.47 4.18
N PRO A 91 -2.11 10.76 3.87
CA PRO A 91 -1.12 11.58 4.57
C PRO A 91 -1.32 11.65 6.09
N ASN A 92 -2.57 11.57 6.55
CA ASN A 92 -2.91 11.59 7.97
C ASN A 92 -2.76 10.22 8.67
N GLY A 93 -2.43 9.16 7.93
CA GLY A 93 -2.24 7.81 8.45
C GLY A 93 -3.49 7.14 9.03
N LYS A 94 -4.69 7.68 8.79
CA LYS A 94 -5.97 7.17 9.31
C LYS A 94 -6.74 6.31 8.31
N GLU A 95 -6.46 6.50 7.02
CA GLU A 95 -7.16 5.83 5.94
C GLU A 95 -6.16 5.23 4.96
N GLY A 96 -6.63 4.29 4.16
CA GLY A 96 -5.88 3.71 3.06
C GLY A 96 -6.73 3.52 1.83
N VAL A 97 -6.07 3.14 0.75
CA VAL A 97 -6.72 2.71 -0.46
C VAL A 97 -6.03 1.45 -0.95
N VAL A 98 -6.83 0.48 -1.37
CA VAL A 98 -6.39 -0.70 -2.10
C VAL A 98 -6.97 -0.62 -3.49
N LEU A 99 -6.14 -0.85 -4.51
CA LEU A 99 -6.54 -0.98 -5.89
C LEU A 99 -6.16 -2.39 -6.37
N ASP A 100 -7.15 -3.16 -6.78
CA ASP A 100 -6.99 -4.48 -7.39
C ASP A 100 -7.06 -4.41 -8.91
N TRP A 101 -6.15 -5.12 -9.56
CA TRP A 101 -5.85 -5.16 -10.98
C TRP A 101 -5.87 -6.60 -11.46
N PRO A 102 -7.06 -7.17 -11.67
CA PRO A 102 -7.12 -8.53 -12.14
C PRO A 102 -6.40 -8.68 -13.49
N LEU A 103 -5.53 -9.69 -13.58
CA LEU A 103 -4.96 -10.11 -14.86
C LEU A 103 -6.06 -10.82 -15.65
N GLY A 104 -6.38 -10.31 -16.85
CA GLY A 104 -7.40 -10.90 -17.73
C GLY A 104 -8.73 -10.16 -17.70
N GLU A 105 -9.84 -10.91 -17.68
CA GLU A 105 -11.21 -10.38 -17.86
C GLU A 105 -11.85 -9.82 -16.57
N GLY A 106 -11.11 -9.75 -15.46
CA GLY A 106 -11.65 -9.24 -14.20
C GLY A 106 -11.88 -7.72 -14.18
N GLN A 107 -12.72 -7.28 -13.25
CA GLN A 107 -12.98 -5.86 -12.97
C GLN A 107 -11.96 -5.27 -12.00
N GLN A 108 -11.41 -4.09 -12.31
CA GLN A 108 -10.65 -3.33 -11.33
C GLN A 108 -11.55 -2.98 -10.16
N ARG A 109 -11.01 -3.02 -8.94
CA ARG A 109 -11.76 -2.72 -7.72
C ARG A 109 -10.95 -1.78 -6.83
N ILE A 110 -11.62 -0.82 -6.21
CA ILE A 110 -11.01 0.10 -5.25
C ILE A 110 -11.71 -0.05 -3.91
N TRP A 111 -10.94 -0.18 -2.84
CA TRP A 111 -11.45 -0.07 -1.47
C TRP A 111 -10.80 1.10 -0.76
N LYS A 112 -11.60 2.01 -0.20
CA LYS A 112 -11.15 2.99 0.79
C LYS A 112 -11.22 2.35 2.17
N VAL A 113 -10.08 2.24 2.84
CA VAL A 113 -9.92 1.56 4.12
C VAL A 113 -9.90 2.58 5.24
N ASP A 114 -10.69 2.37 6.29
CA ASP A 114 -10.58 3.07 7.56
C ASP A 114 -9.81 2.19 8.54
N PHE A 115 -8.70 2.71 9.07
CA PHE A 115 -7.81 1.93 9.93
C PHE A 115 -8.25 1.86 11.39
N ALA A 116 -9.07 2.80 11.85
CA ALA A 116 -9.62 2.78 13.20
C ALA A 116 -10.68 1.70 13.33
N THR A 117 -11.57 1.60 12.33
CA THR A 117 -12.63 0.58 12.30
C THR A 117 -12.18 -0.73 11.63
N LYS A 118 -11.03 -0.75 10.94
CA LYS A 118 -10.51 -1.88 10.17
C LYS A 118 -11.48 -2.37 9.08
N THR A 119 -12.20 -1.43 8.47
CA THR A 119 -13.19 -1.72 7.43
C THR A 119 -12.80 -1.05 6.12
N GLY A 120 -13.03 -1.74 5.00
CA GLY A 120 -12.92 -1.17 3.67
C GLY A 120 -14.29 -0.97 3.02
N LYS A 121 -14.50 0.19 2.42
CA LYS A 121 -15.68 0.47 1.60
C LYS A 121 -15.27 0.48 0.14
N ALA A 122 -16.01 -0.24 -0.71
CA ALA A 122 -15.83 -0.15 -2.15
C ALA A 122 -16.04 1.31 -2.60
N VAL A 123 -15.19 1.78 -3.49
CA VAL A 123 -15.34 3.10 -4.11
C VAL A 123 -15.96 2.91 -5.49
N GLU A 124 -17.12 3.54 -5.68
CA GLU A 124 -17.84 3.49 -6.95
C GLU A 124 -17.04 4.19 -8.06
N PHE A 125 -17.15 3.67 -9.29
CA PHE A 125 -16.48 4.24 -10.47
C PHE A 125 -17.30 5.32 -11.18
N LYS A 126 -18.40 5.78 -10.55
CA LYS A 126 -19.27 6.82 -11.11
C LYS A 126 -18.45 8.07 -11.47
N GLY A 127 -18.56 8.52 -12.71
CA GLY A 127 -17.83 9.67 -13.25
C GLY A 127 -16.49 9.35 -13.91
N LEU A 128 -16.00 8.10 -13.79
CA LEU A 128 -14.86 7.64 -14.58
C LEU A 128 -15.29 7.15 -15.97
N PRO A 129 -14.43 7.28 -16.99
CA PRO A 129 -14.65 6.74 -18.33
C PRO A 129 -14.61 5.20 -18.38
N THR A 130 -14.50 4.54 -17.22
CA THR A 130 -14.58 3.07 -17.10
C THR A 130 -15.96 2.55 -16.71
N GLY A 131 -16.90 3.43 -16.32
CA GLY A 131 -18.35 3.15 -16.10
C GLY A 131 -18.74 2.11 -15.05
N THR A 132 -18.19 0.89 -15.14
CA THR A 132 -18.52 -0.32 -14.38
C THR A 132 -17.31 -1.00 -13.75
N GLY A 133 -16.10 -0.45 -13.89
CA GLY A 133 -14.87 -1.07 -13.36
C GLY A 133 -14.33 -2.23 -14.20
N GLN A 134 -15.01 -2.61 -15.30
CA GLN A 134 -14.38 -3.40 -16.35
C GLN A 134 -13.32 -2.56 -17.04
N LEU A 135 -12.42 -3.23 -17.74
CA LEU A 135 -11.90 -2.68 -18.99
C LEU A 135 -13.08 -2.23 -19.84
N ALA A 136 -13.50 -0.98 -19.68
CA ALA A 136 -14.67 -0.51 -20.38
C ALA A 136 -14.43 -0.66 -21.87
N SER A 137 -15.53 -0.88 -22.58
CA SER A 137 -15.67 -0.70 -24.02
C SER A 137 -14.97 0.55 -24.56
N ASP A 138 -14.77 1.54 -23.70
CA ASP A 138 -14.27 2.88 -23.97
C ASP A 138 -12.73 2.94 -23.87
N GLY A 139 -12.07 1.82 -23.58
CA GLY A 139 -10.62 1.68 -23.69
C GLY A 139 -9.82 2.48 -22.66
N PHE A 140 -10.30 2.68 -21.43
CA PHE A 140 -9.51 3.29 -20.36
C PHE A 140 -9.17 2.31 -19.23
N ARG A 141 -8.01 2.51 -18.61
CA ARG A 141 -7.57 1.75 -17.42
C ARG A 141 -7.13 2.70 -16.33
N ILE A 142 -7.50 2.39 -15.09
CA ILE A 142 -6.94 3.07 -13.92
C ILE A 142 -5.51 2.61 -13.78
N PHE A 143 -4.56 3.54 -13.87
CA PHE A 143 -3.12 3.32 -13.75
C PHE A 143 -2.64 3.35 -12.30
N GLN A 144 -3.27 4.15 -11.45
CA GLN A 144 -2.92 4.28 -10.04
C GLN A 144 -4.08 4.95 -9.30
N VAL A 145 -4.27 4.59 -8.03
CA VAL A 145 -5.15 5.35 -7.12
C VAL A 145 -4.37 5.62 -5.85
N ASN A 146 -4.30 6.87 -5.44
CA ASN A 146 -3.63 7.29 -4.21
C ASN A 146 -4.32 8.54 -3.64
N PHE A 147 -3.78 9.12 -2.58
CA PHE A 147 -4.27 10.34 -1.98
C PHE A 147 -3.50 11.56 -2.51
N ASP A 148 -4.15 12.72 -2.58
CA ASP A 148 -3.44 14.01 -2.64
C ASP A 148 -2.96 14.44 -1.26
N VAL A 149 -2.15 15.50 -1.21
CA VAL A 149 -1.63 16.05 0.07
C VAL A 149 -2.74 16.53 1.03
N GLN A 150 -3.97 16.75 0.53
CA GLN A 150 -5.14 17.05 1.36
C GLN A 150 -5.90 15.80 1.83
N GLY A 151 -5.46 14.60 1.44
CA GLY A 151 -6.08 13.33 1.82
C GLY A 151 -7.31 12.96 0.98
N ARG A 152 -7.47 13.52 -0.23
CA ARG A 152 -8.54 13.12 -1.16
C ARG A 152 -8.03 12.08 -2.14
N LEU A 153 -8.87 11.10 -2.51
CA LEU A 153 -8.46 10.11 -3.50
C LEU A 153 -8.32 10.74 -4.90
N VAL A 154 -7.26 10.34 -5.58
CA VAL A 154 -6.93 10.70 -6.95
C VAL A 154 -6.66 9.41 -7.73
N ALA A 155 -7.31 9.27 -8.87
CA ALA A 155 -7.09 8.20 -9.82
C ALA A 155 -6.36 8.74 -11.05
N LEU A 156 -5.27 8.10 -11.44
CA LEU A 156 -4.59 8.31 -12.72
C LEU A 156 -5.08 7.26 -13.69
N MET A 157 -5.30 7.63 -14.95
CA MET A 157 -5.83 6.74 -15.97
C MET A 157 -5.11 6.94 -17.29
N SER A 158 -5.08 5.90 -18.12
CA SER A 158 -4.65 6.01 -19.53
C SER A 158 -5.60 5.29 -20.47
N SER A 159 -5.69 5.79 -21.70
CA SER A 159 -6.33 5.07 -22.80
C SER A 159 -5.48 3.86 -23.22
N SER A 160 -6.15 2.78 -23.59
CA SER A 160 -5.60 1.63 -24.31
C SER A 160 -5.77 1.74 -25.82
N GLU A 161 -6.56 2.70 -26.29
CA GLU A 161 -6.74 2.98 -27.72
C GLU A 161 -5.44 3.43 -28.36
N LYS A 162 -5.22 2.98 -29.60
CA LYS A 162 -4.15 3.50 -30.45
C LYS A 162 -4.53 4.92 -30.89
N PRO A 163 -3.55 5.83 -31.02
CA PRO A 163 -3.80 7.20 -31.45
C PRO A 163 -4.02 7.32 -32.97
N GLU A 164 -4.69 6.36 -33.59
CA GLU A 164 -4.91 6.28 -35.04
C GLU A 164 -6.35 5.83 -35.28
N ASP A 165 -7.08 6.58 -36.11
CA ASP A 165 -8.45 6.22 -36.50
C ASP A 165 -8.50 5.37 -37.78
N ASP A 166 -9.70 5.00 -38.20
CA ASP A 166 -9.94 4.17 -39.39
C ASP A 166 -9.47 4.83 -40.71
N THR A 167 -9.18 6.13 -40.70
CA THR A 167 -8.64 6.86 -41.86
C THR A 167 -7.12 6.96 -41.86
N GLY A 168 -6.45 6.46 -40.81
CA GLY A 168 -5.01 6.55 -40.63
C GLY A 168 -4.53 7.91 -40.12
N GLU A 169 -5.45 8.81 -39.75
CA GLU A 169 -5.07 10.09 -39.15
C GLU A 169 -4.70 9.90 -37.68
N LEU A 170 -3.60 10.54 -37.28
CA LEU A 170 -3.12 10.44 -35.90
C LEU A 170 -3.85 11.41 -34.97
N GLY A 171 -4.45 10.85 -33.94
CA GLY A 171 -5.14 11.55 -32.88
C GLY A 171 -5.95 10.61 -32.01
N ILE A 172 -6.26 11.05 -30.80
CA ILE A 172 -7.13 10.33 -29.87
C ILE A 172 -8.42 11.13 -29.75
N THR A 173 -9.57 10.50 -29.97
CA THR A 173 -10.87 11.16 -29.82
C THR A 173 -11.47 10.78 -28.48
N PHE A 174 -11.83 11.77 -27.68
CA PHE A 174 -12.44 11.54 -26.37
C PHE A 174 -13.44 12.66 -26.06
N GLU A 175 -14.64 12.28 -25.63
CA GLU A 175 -15.78 13.19 -25.38
C GLU A 175 -16.08 14.13 -26.57
N GLY A 176 -16.02 13.60 -27.80
CA GLY A 176 -16.26 14.35 -29.03
C GLY A 176 -15.16 15.35 -29.41
N LYS A 177 -14.04 15.38 -28.68
CA LYS A 177 -12.88 16.21 -28.98
C LYS A 177 -11.70 15.35 -29.44
N ARG A 178 -11.05 15.78 -30.52
CA ARG A 178 -9.83 15.16 -31.04
C ARG A 178 -8.58 15.80 -30.39
N TYR A 179 -7.65 14.97 -29.96
CA TYR A 179 -6.36 15.35 -29.39
C TYR A 179 -5.26 14.90 -30.34
N PRO A 180 -4.46 15.81 -30.92
CA PRO A 180 -3.46 15.45 -31.92
C PRO A 180 -2.30 14.65 -31.30
N VAL A 181 -1.75 13.74 -32.09
CA VAL A 181 -0.55 12.95 -31.75
C VAL A 181 0.46 13.08 -32.88
N ALA A 182 1.71 13.38 -32.57
CA ALA A 182 2.75 13.48 -33.58
C ALA A 182 3.13 12.10 -34.15
N GLU A 183 3.59 12.06 -35.41
CA GLU A 183 3.88 10.81 -36.10
C GLU A 183 5.00 9.97 -35.46
N ASN A 184 5.97 10.62 -34.85
CA ASN A 184 7.04 9.99 -34.07
C ASN A 184 6.61 9.62 -32.63
N GLU A 185 5.36 9.84 -32.27
CA GLU A 185 4.83 9.70 -30.91
C GLU A 185 3.60 8.76 -30.84
N ARG A 186 3.47 7.80 -31.78
CA ARG A 186 2.35 6.84 -31.83
C ARG A 186 2.14 5.99 -30.56
N TRP A 187 3.09 6.01 -29.64
CA TRP A 187 3.03 5.34 -28.34
C TRP A 187 2.38 6.19 -27.24
N ARG A 188 2.18 7.50 -27.48
CA ARG A 188 1.46 8.40 -26.56
C ARG A 188 -0.01 7.99 -26.44
N ARG A 189 -0.57 8.25 -25.27
CA ARG A 189 -1.93 7.88 -24.88
C ARG A 189 -2.62 9.07 -24.22
N LEU A 190 -3.95 9.04 -24.18
CA LEU A 190 -4.70 10.01 -23.41
C LEU A 190 -4.57 9.64 -21.94
N CYS A 191 -3.93 10.51 -21.17
CA CYS A 191 -3.71 10.36 -19.74
C CYS A 191 -4.63 11.33 -18.99
N LEU A 192 -5.33 10.83 -17.99
CA LEU A 192 -6.31 11.60 -17.22
C LEU A 192 -6.02 11.47 -15.73
N ALA A 193 -6.35 12.53 -14.98
CA ALA A 193 -6.45 12.47 -13.55
C ALA A 193 -7.88 12.82 -13.11
N TYR A 194 -8.40 12.03 -12.18
CA TYR A 194 -9.70 12.24 -11.55
C TYR A 194 -9.52 12.35 -10.04
N ARG A 195 -10.34 13.16 -9.39
CA ARG A 195 -10.39 13.29 -7.94
C ARG A 195 -11.76 12.86 -7.42
N TRP A 196 -11.78 12.05 -6.38
CA TRP A 196 -12.99 11.65 -5.69
C TRP A 196 -13.47 12.74 -4.74
N ASP A 197 -14.75 13.10 -4.82
CA ASP A 197 -15.35 14.09 -3.91
C ASP A 197 -16.17 13.49 -2.76
N GLY A 198 -16.25 12.16 -2.69
CA GLY A 198 -17.10 11.44 -1.74
C GLY A 198 -18.28 10.71 -2.40
N THR A 199 -18.70 11.14 -3.59
CA THR A 199 -19.86 10.60 -4.30
C THR A 199 -19.56 10.25 -5.76
N GLU A 200 -18.74 11.05 -6.43
CA GLU A 200 -18.33 10.80 -7.82
C GLU A 200 -16.89 11.22 -8.08
N TRP A 201 -16.33 10.67 -9.16
CA TRP A 201 -15.02 11.07 -9.66
C TRP A 201 -15.16 12.27 -10.58
N LYS A 202 -14.37 13.31 -10.33
CA LYS A 202 -14.34 14.53 -11.13
C LYS A 202 -12.99 14.67 -11.83
N ARG A 203 -13.00 14.86 -13.15
CA ARG A 203 -11.77 15.08 -13.92
C ARG A 203 -11.08 16.36 -13.47
N VAL A 204 -9.80 16.27 -13.16
CA VAL A 204 -8.95 17.41 -12.77
C VAL A 204 -7.86 17.71 -13.80
N GLU A 205 -7.46 16.73 -14.62
CA GLU A 205 -6.46 16.91 -15.66
C GLU A 205 -6.66 15.93 -16.81
N LEU A 206 -6.26 16.34 -18.02
CA LEU A 206 -6.24 15.53 -19.23
C LEU A 206 -5.12 16.02 -20.15
N LYS A 207 -4.25 15.10 -20.58
CA LYS A 207 -3.13 15.38 -21.50
C LYS A 207 -2.82 14.16 -22.38
N VAL A 208 -2.23 14.39 -23.55
CA VAL A 208 -1.62 13.34 -24.36
C VAL A 208 -0.18 13.16 -23.89
N LEU A 209 0.13 12.02 -23.27
CA LEU A 209 1.41 11.77 -22.62
C LEU A 209 1.88 10.34 -22.86
N GLY A 210 3.12 10.08 -22.48
CA GLY A 210 3.71 8.75 -22.55
C GLY A 210 3.24 7.86 -21.42
N SER A 211 3.07 8.46 -20.24
CA SER A 211 2.64 7.82 -19.02
C SER A 211 1.73 8.75 -18.22
N PRO A 212 0.71 8.22 -17.52
CA PRO A 212 -0.05 9.00 -16.52
C PRO A 212 0.81 9.53 -15.39
N ALA A 213 2.01 8.96 -15.17
CA ALA A 213 2.98 9.45 -14.19
C ALA A 213 3.51 10.86 -14.52
N ASP A 214 3.37 11.32 -15.77
CA ASP A 214 3.85 12.63 -16.22
C ASP A 214 2.80 13.75 -16.09
N LEU A 215 1.62 13.44 -15.51
CA LEU A 215 0.57 14.44 -15.23
C LEU A 215 1.02 15.40 -14.12
N ASP A 216 0.63 16.67 -14.20
CA ASP A 216 0.98 17.67 -13.17
C ASP A 216 0.35 17.32 -11.83
N THR A 217 -0.83 16.69 -11.84
CA THR A 217 -1.55 16.21 -10.67
C THR A 217 -0.71 15.27 -9.81
N VAL A 218 0.21 14.51 -10.42
CA VAL A 218 1.13 13.60 -9.70
C VAL A 218 1.98 14.35 -8.69
N ARG A 219 2.35 15.61 -8.97
CA ARG A 219 3.12 16.46 -8.04
C ARG A 219 2.33 16.84 -6.78
N SER A 220 1.01 16.76 -6.84
CA SER A 220 0.11 16.99 -5.71
C SER A 220 -0.32 15.70 -5.01
N MET A 221 0.02 14.54 -5.59
CA MET A 221 -0.23 13.25 -4.96
C MET A 221 0.76 13.04 -3.83
N TYR A 222 0.27 12.49 -2.74
CA TYR A 222 1.08 12.02 -1.64
C TYR A 222 1.79 10.76 -2.08
N ASP A 223 3.10 10.83 -2.32
CA ASP A 223 3.90 9.64 -2.57
C ASP A 223 4.51 9.16 -1.25
N PRO A 224 3.98 8.08 -0.65
CA PRO A 224 4.56 7.53 0.57
C PRO A 224 5.93 6.87 0.36
N SER A 225 6.36 6.66 -0.89
CA SER A 225 7.58 5.94 -1.22
C SER A 225 8.47 6.79 -2.12
N PRO A 226 9.57 7.37 -1.62
CA PRO A 226 10.52 8.05 -2.49
C PRO A 226 11.20 7.11 -3.50
N SER A 227 11.02 5.78 -3.37
CA SER A 227 11.61 4.81 -4.30
C SER A 227 10.60 4.07 -5.16
N ARG A 228 10.39 4.55 -6.38
CA ARG A 228 9.93 3.68 -7.48
C ARG A 228 11.05 2.68 -7.79
N THR A 229 10.71 1.58 -8.48
CA THR A 229 11.60 0.53 -9.00
C THR A 229 12.91 1.01 -9.62
N GLU A 230 12.97 2.28 -10.04
CA GLU A 230 14.01 2.84 -10.90
C GLU A 230 14.84 3.93 -10.22
N SER A 231 14.52 4.32 -8.98
CA SER A 231 15.30 5.35 -8.31
C SER A 231 16.43 4.71 -7.51
N ILE A 232 17.63 4.85 -8.03
CA ILE A 232 18.84 4.76 -7.23
C ILE A 232 18.73 5.77 -6.07
N VAL A 233 18.76 5.28 -4.83
CA VAL A 233 18.67 6.11 -3.62
C VAL A 233 20.04 6.38 -3.00
N GLY A 234 20.21 7.55 -2.39
CA GLY A 234 21.50 7.96 -1.83
C GLY A 234 22.50 8.44 -2.89
N GLU A 235 23.77 8.41 -2.55
CA GLU A 235 24.85 9.03 -3.33
C GLU A 235 25.83 7.99 -3.87
N ALA A 236 26.71 8.38 -4.80
CA ALA A 236 27.79 7.50 -5.23
C ALA A 236 28.71 7.20 -4.04
N ALA A 237 29.08 5.94 -3.85
CA ALA A 237 30.05 5.58 -2.81
C ALA A 237 31.39 6.29 -3.06
N THR A 238 32.11 6.63 -1.98
CA THR A 238 33.42 7.26 -2.13
C THR A 238 34.38 6.32 -2.87
N LYS A 239 35.41 6.89 -3.52
CA LYS A 239 36.42 6.09 -4.24
C LYS A 239 37.05 5.02 -3.35
N GLU A 240 37.27 5.33 -2.07
CA GLU A 240 37.83 4.40 -1.10
C GLU A 240 36.85 3.27 -0.76
N GLN A 241 35.59 3.60 -0.47
CA GLN A 241 34.53 2.63 -0.20
C GLN A 241 34.34 1.68 -1.39
N ALA A 242 34.20 2.24 -2.59
CA ALA A 242 34.05 1.47 -3.82
C ALA A 242 35.26 0.54 -4.06
N LYS A 243 36.48 1.01 -3.82
CA LYS A 243 37.71 0.19 -3.95
C LYS A 243 37.74 -0.95 -2.93
N ARG A 244 37.47 -0.66 -1.65
CA ARG A 244 37.46 -1.68 -0.58
C ARG A 244 36.35 -2.73 -0.82
N LEU A 245 35.16 -2.29 -1.25
CA LEU A 245 34.07 -3.20 -1.58
C LEU A 245 34.36 -4.04 -2.81
N THR A 246 34.88 -3.45 -3.89
CA THR A 246 35.22 -4.20 -5.11
C THR A 246 36.28 -5.26 -4.84
N ALA A 247 37.21 -5.01 -3.91
CA ALA A 247 38.18 -6.01 -3.47
C ALA A 247 37.54 -7.13 -2.63
N ALA A 248 36.53 -6.82 -1.83
CA ALA A 248 35.83 -7.81 -0.99
C ALA A 248 34.76 -8.61 -1.76
N VAL A 249 34.08 -7.97 -2.71
CA VAL A 249 33.00 -8.54 -3.51
C VAL A 249 33.14 -8.03 -4.93
N ARG A 250 33.59 -8.92 -5.82
CA ARG A 250 33.80 -8.57 -7.23
C ARG A 250 32.44 -8.36 -7.92
N PRO A 251 32.17 -7.18 -8.50
CA PRO A 251 30.97 -6.96 -9.29
C PRO A 251 30.95 -7.88 -10.51
N THR A 252 29.74 -8.32 -10.89
CA THR A 252 29.50 -9.14 -12.08
C THR A 252 29.19 -8.29 -13.31
N ASP A 253 28.76 -7.05 -13.10
CA ASP A 253 28.40 -6.10 -14.16
C ASP A 253 29.56 -5.15 -14.51
N LYS A 254 29.56 -4.69 -15.77
CA LYS A 254 30.65 -3.88 -16.33
C LYS A 254 30.49 -2.38 -16.08
N PHE A 255 29.26 -1.87 -16.10
CA PHE A 255 28.97 -0.43 -16.15
C PHE A 255 28.46 0.15 -14.84
N GLY A 256 28.00 -0.68 -13.91
CA GLY A 256 27.40 -0.19 -12.68
C GLY A 256 28.39 0.53 -11.77
N LYS A 257 27.84 1.10 -10.71
CA LYS A 257 28.58 1.83 -9.67
C LYS A 257 28.14 1.40 -8.27
N TRP A 258 29.04 1.57 -7.31
CA TRP A 258 28.68 1.42 -5.90
C TRP A 258 27.97 2.68 -5.44
N MET A 259 26.87 2.49 -4.73
CA MET A 259 26.07 3.54 -4.13
C MET A 259 26.12 3.43 -2.62
N ALA A 260 25.89 4.55 -1.94
CA ALA A 260 25.86 4.69 -0.50
C ALA A 260 24.57 5.36 -0.08
N LEU A 261 23.77 4.63 0.70
CA LEU A 261 22.64 5.17 1.42
C LEU A 261 23.10 5.50 2.85
N THR A 262 23.22 6.78 3.16
CA THR A 262 23.66 7.25 4.49
C THR A 262 22.59 6.94 5.53
N THR A 263 22.98 6.27 6.61
CA THR A 263 22.09 5.95 7.74
C THR A 263 22.75 6.35 9.06
N PRO A 264 21.99 6.45 10.18
CA PRO A 264 22.55 6.74 11.49
C PRO A 264 23.68 5.79 11.95
N GLY A 265 23.68 4.52 11.52
CA GLY A 265 24.74 3.55 11.87
C GLY A 265 25.87 3.40 10.85
N GLY A 266 25.97 4.35 9.92
CA GLY A 266 26.92 4.35 8.81
C GLY A 266 26.27 4.04 7.45
N PRO A 267 27.03 4.08 6.35
CA PRO A 267 26.46 3.89 5.02
C PRO A 267 26.06 2.42 4.78
N LEU A 268 24.87 2.24 4.21
CA LEU A 268 24.51 1.02 3.50
C LEU A 268 25.02 1.11 2.08
N LEU A 269 25.94 0.24 1.71
CA LEU A 269 26.50 0.22 0.37
C LEU A 269 25.80 -0.84 -0.47
N TYR A 270 25.43 -0.50 -1.70
CA TYR A 270 24.77 -1.41 -2.62
C TYR A 270 25.19 -1.14 -4.07
N ARG A 271 24.87 -2.08 -4.97
CA ARG A 271 25.23 -1.95 -6.38
C ARG A 271 24.11 -1.25 -7.15
N ALA A 272 24.44 -0.20 -7.89
CA ALA A 272 23.59 0.30 -8.97
C ALA A 272 24.06 -0.36 -10.27
N ARG A 273 23.38 -1.44 -10.68
CA ARG A 273 23.68 -2.21 -11.88
C ARG A 273 23.22 -1.45 -13.12
N GLN A 274 24.01 -1.50 -14.17
CA GLN A 274 23.65 -1.04 -15.51
C GLN A 274 23.94 -2.16 -16.51
N GLU A 275 23.01 -2.43 -17.42
CA GLU A 275 23.15 -3.48 -18.42
C GLU A 275 24.09 -3.07 -19.56
N ASP A 276 23.98 -1.81 -19.99
CA ASP A 276 24.89 -1.17 -20.94
C ASP A 276 25.29 0.25 -20.47
N ALA A 277 26.10 0.95 -21.26
CA ALA A 277 26.66 2.25 -20.89
C ALA A 277 25.61 3.38 -20.82
N ASP A 278 24.52 3.25 -21.58
CA ASP A 278 23.47 4.26 -21.71
C ASP A 278 22.19 3.88 -20.94
N GLY A 279 22.17 2.69 -20.33
CA GLY A 279 21.03 2.10 -19.67
C GLY A 279 20.72 2.73 -18.30
N SER A 280 19.44 2.69 -17.94
CA SER A 280 18.98 3.05 -16.61
C SER A 280 19.61 2.14 -15.56
N ALA A 281 20.09 2.75 -14.48
CA ALA A 281 20.67 1.99 -13.38
C ALA A 281 19.57 1.42 -12.47
N THR A 282 19.70 0.16 -12.07
CA THR A 282 18.79 -0.50 -11.13
C THR A 282 19.54 -0.86 -9.85
N ALA A 283 18.94 -0.62 -8.69
CA ALA A 283 19.52 -1.04 -7.41
C ALA A 283 19.52 -2.56 -7.33
N SER A 284 20.65 -3.16 -6.97
CA SER A 284 20.84 -4.60 -6.92
C SER A 284 21.76 -5.03 -5.79
N THR A 285 21.73 -6.33 -5.51
CA THR A 285 22.74 -7.00 -4.68
C THR A 285 24.10 -7.01 -5.38
N PRO A 286 25.21 -7.14 -4.63
CA PRO A 286 25.29 -7.28 -3.16
C PRO A 286 25.01 -5.98 -2.40
N VAL A 287 24.50 -6.13 -1.17
CA VAL A 287 24.31 -5.05 -0.20
C VAL A 287 25.24 -5.29 0.99
N ARG A 288 25.90 -4.25 1.53
CA ARG A 288 26.90 -4.36 2.59
C ARG A 288 26.85 -3.21 3.59
N TRP A 289 27.03 -3.55 4.86
CA TRP A 289 27.33 -2.63 5.96
C TRP A 289 28.81 -2.71 6.33
N GLU A 290 29.38 -1.64 6.89
CA GLU A 290 30.65 -1.75 7.60
C GLU A 290 30.38 -2.17 9.06
N GLN A 291 30.94 -3.29 9.50
CA GLN A 291 30.87 -3.74 10.89
C GLN A 291 32.27 -4.20 11.32
N GLU A 292 32.79 -3.62 12.40
CA GLU A 292 34.12 -3.95 12.93
C GLU A 292 35.23 -3.86 11.85
N GLY A 293 35.14 -2.84 10.99
CA GLY A 293 36.08 -2.59 9.89
C GLY A 293 35.94 -3.53 8.69
N LYS A 294 34.93 -4.42 8.67
CA LYS A 294 34.66 -5.39 7.59
C LYS A 294 33.35 -5.09 6.89
N TRP A 295 33.27 -5.43 5.60
CA TRP A 295 32.04 -5.36 4.83
C TRP A 295 31.21 -6.63 5.02
N VAL A 296 30.07 -6.52 5.70
CA VAL A 296 29.19 -7.65 6.01
C VAL A 296 27.84 -7.50 5.30
N ALA A 297 27.24 -8.62 4.88
CA ALA A 297 25.88 -8.60 4.33
C ALA A 297 24.86 -8.32 5.45
N PRO A 298 23.72 -7.68 5.14
CA PRO A 298 22.59 -7.64 6.07
C PRO A 298 22.19 -9.05 6.51
N GLU A 299 21.83 -9.20 7.78
CA GLU A 299 21.44 -10.48 8.38
C GLU A 299 20.27 -11.14 7.62
N GLY A 300 20.44 -12.41 7.24
CA GLY A 300 19.45 -13.19 6.49
C GLY A 300 19.46 -12.94 4.98
N MET A 301 20.27 -12.01 4.47
CA MET A 301 20.35 -11.72 3.03
C MET A 301 21.26 -12.74 2.32
N THR A 302 20.64 -13.62 1.52
CA THR A 302 21.32 -14.73 0.80
C THR A 302 21.16 -14.68 -0.71
N GLN A 303 20.58 -13.58 -1.22
CA GLN A 303 20.25 -13.43 -2.62
C GLN A 303 21.51 -13.46 -3.50
N PRO A 304 21.45 -14.09 -4.69
CA PRO A 304 22.53 -14.04 -5.67
C PRO A 304 22.93 -12.61 -6.01
N ALA A 305 24.16 -12.42 -6.48
CA ALA A 305 24.58 -11.13 -7.05
C ALA A 305 23.67 -10.71 -8.21
N SER A 306 23.51 -9.40 -8.42
CA SER A 306 22.63 -8.83 -9.45
C SER A 306 21.14 -9.07 -9.25
N THR A 307 20.70 -9.51 -8.07
CA THR A 307 19.27 -9.56 -7.74
C THR A 307 18.79 -8.13 -7.52
N ASP A 308 17.74 -7.73 -8.24
CA ASP A 308 17.16 -6.40 -8.11
C ASP A 308 16.51 -6.19 -6.73
N ILE A 309 16.71 -5.00 -6.18
CA ILE A 309 16.20 -4.60 -4.87
C ILE A 309 15.57 -3.20 -4.94
N ALA A 310 14.73 -2.88 -3.96
CA ALA A 310 14.34 -1.51 -3.65
C ALA A 310 14.67 -1.20 -2.19
N LEU A 311 15.17 0.01 -1.95
CA LEU A 311 15.63 0.46 -0.64
C LEU A 311 14.81 1.66 -0.19
N GLN A 312 14.35 1.62 1.05
CA GLN A 312 13.74 2.76 1.74
C GLN A 312 14.46 2.99 3.06
N LEU A 313 14.54 4.25 3.47
CA LEU A 313 15.07 4.67 4.76
C LEU A 313 13.98 5.46 5.50
N SER A 314 13.76 5.15 6.76
CA SER A 314 12.89 5.91 7.66
C SER A 314 13.53 6.00 9.03
N ASP A 315 13.95 7.21 9.42
CA ASP A 315 14.70 7.47 10.65
C ASP A 315 15.92 6.53 10.79
N ALA A 316 15.85 5.58 11.73
CA ALA A 316 16.88 4.59 11.99
C ALA A 316 16.63 3.24 11.30
N PHE A 317 15.57 3.10 10.50
CA PHE A 317 15.19 1.83 9.88
C PHE A 317 15.48 1.81 8.38
N VAL A 318 16.05 0.71 7.90
CA VAL A 318 16.17 0.42 6.47
C VAL A 318 15.24 -0.71 6.09
N LEU A 319 14.45 -0.49 5.06
CA LEU A 319 13.64 -1.52 4.43
C LEU A 319 14.30 -1.91 3.11
N ILE A 320 14.61 -3.20 2.98
CA ILE A 320 15.15 -3.80 1.76
C ILE A 320 14.06 -4.72 1.19
N ASN A 321 13.52 -4.34 0.04
CA ASN A 321 12.67 -5.20 -0.77
C ASN A 321 13.55 -5.93 -1.79
N VAL A 322 13.46 -7.26 -1.84
CA VAL A 322 14.04 -8.10 -2.90
C VAL A 322 12.98 -8.34 -3.95
N LEU A 323 13.31 -8.11 -5.22
CA LEU A 323 12.37 -8.15 -6.35
C LEU A 323 12.59 -9.35 -7.28
N GLY A 324 13.52 -10.24 -6.95
CA GLY A 324 13.86 -11.41 -7.76
C GLY A 324 12.82 -12.53 -7.71
N GLU A 325 13.20 -13.74 -8.13
CA GLU A 325 12.31 -14.92 -8.22
C GLU A 325 11.58 -15.27 -6.91
N LYS A 326 12.16 -14.91 -5.76
CA LYS A 326 11.57 -15.06 -4.44
C LYS A 326 11.47 -13.68 -3.79
N PRO A 327 10.45 -12.88 -4.12
CA PRO A 327 10.36 -11.54 -3.57
C PRO A 327 10.14 -11.60 -2.06
N SER A 328 10.82 -10.72 -1.37
CA SER A 328 10.82 -10.64 0.09
C SER A 328 11.07 -9.21 0.54
N ALA A 329 10.79 -8.93 1.80
CA ALA A 329 11.13 -7.67 2.43
C ALA A 329 11.73 -7.92 3.80
N SER A 330 12.76 -7.15 4.12
CA SER A 330 13.39 -7.19 5.44
C SER A 330 13.61 -5.78 5.95
N VAL A 331 13.27 -5.56 7.22
CA VAL A 331 13.53 -4.30 7.93
C VAL A 331 14.69 -4.49 8.89
N PHE A 332 15.63 -3.57 8.83
CA PHE A 332 16.83 -3.54 9.66
C PHE A 332 16.85 -2.27 10.50
N ASP A 333 17.32 -2.40 11.74
CA ASP A 333 17.81 -1.26 12.50
C ASP A 333 19.18 -0.89 11.94
N SER A 334 19.33 0.31 11.40
CA SER A 334 20.56 0.79 10.80
C SER A 334 21.69 1.02 11.81
N GLN A 335 21.37 1.38 13.06
CA GLN A 335 22.37 1.62 14.11
C GLN A 335 22.97 0.30 14.57
N THR A 336 22.11 -0.68 14.86
CA THR A 336 22.53 -1.99 15.37
C THR A 336 22.81 -3.02 14.29
N LYS A 337 22.39 -2.74 13.03
CA LYS A 337 22.48 -3.62 11.84
C LYS A 337 21.71 -4.92 11.97
N LYS A 338 20.86 -5.05 12.99
CA LYS A 338 20.05 -6.23 13.26
C LYS A 338 18.84 -6.28 12.35
N ASN A 339 18.48 -7.47 11.90
CA ASN A 339 17.20 -7.71 11.27
C ASN A 339 16.09 -7.65 12.33
N LEU A 340 15.10 -6.78 12.11
CA LEU A 340 13.94 -6.63 13.00
C LEU A 340 12.78 -7.52 12.57
N HIS A 341 12.61 -7.69 11.25
CA HIS A 341 11.59 -8.54 10.68
C HIS A 341 11.87 -8.85 9.20
N SER A 342 11.52 -10.06 8.77
CA SER A 342 11.54 -10.47 7.37
C SER A 342 10.22 -11.12 6.97
N VAL A 343 9.78 -10.85 5.75
CA VAL A 343 8.64 -11.49 5.11
C VAL A 343 9.08 -12.01 3.75
N GLU A 344 8.77 -13.27 3.46
CA GLU A 344 9.00 -13.91 2.17
C GLU A 344 7.68 -14.11 1.42
N GLY A 345 7.77 -14.36 0.10
CA GLY A 345 6.59 -14.62 -0.73
C GLY A 345 5.73 -13.38 -0.90
N LEU A 346 6.35 -12.20 -0.88
CA LEU A 346 5.65 -10.97 -1.21
C LEU A 346 5.33 -10.95 -2.71
N HIS A 347 4.14 -10.53 -3.06
CA HIS A 347 3.82 -10.26 -4.46
C HIS A 347 3.97 -8.79 -4.81
N GLU A 348 3.83 -7.92 -3.80
CA GLU A 348 3.96 -6.48 -3.91
C GLU A 348 4.93 -5.97 -2.86
N ARG A 349 5.49 -4.78 -3.11
CA ARG A 349 6.51 -4.21 -2.23
C ARG A 349 5.95 -3.92 -0.85
N ALA A 350 6.74 -4.21 0.17
CA ALA A 350 6.53 -3.65 1.49
C ALA A 350 6.94 -2.17 1.48
N LEU A 351 6.28 -1.37 2.31
CA LEU A 351 6.54 0.06 2.46
C LEU A 351 6.56 0.44 3.95
N PHE A 352 7.31 1.47 4.34
CA PHE A 352 7.24 2.01 5.71
C PHE A 352 5.93 2.74 5.97
N TRP A 353 5.32 2.57 7.14
CA TRP A 353 4.13 3.28 7.60
C TRP A 353 4.38 3.93 8.97
N PRO A 354 4.22 5.26 9.14
CA PRO A 354 3.87 6.20 8.08
C PRO A 354 5.04 6.32 7.11
N ALA A 355 4.77 6.98 5.97
CA ALA A 355 5.85 7.27 5.03
C ALA A 355 6.94 8.05 5.77
N PRO A 356 8.23 7.80 5.47
CA PRO A 356 9.29 8.62 6.01
C PRO A 356 9.02 10.09 5.68
N ILE A 357 9.08 10.97 6.69
CA ILE A 357 9.06 12.41 6.47
C ILE A 357 10.41 12.73 5.82
N MET A 358 10.43 12.92 4.50
CA MET A 358 11.64 13.36 3.81
C MET A 358 11.94 14.80 4.23
N PRO A 359 13.21 15.13 4.55
CA PRO A 359 13.64 16.52 4.76
C PRO A 359 13.57 17.37 3.49
#